data_AF-A0A933LFW0-F1
#
_entry.id   AF-A0A933LFW0-F1
#
_cell.length_a   1.000
_cell.length_b   1.000
_cell.length_c   1.000
_cell.angle_alpha   90.00
_cell.angle_beta   90.00
_cell.angle_gamma   90.00
#
_symmetry.space_group_name_H-M   'P 1'
#
loop_
_entity.id
_entity.type
_entity.pdbx_description
1 polymer ?
#
loop_
_entity_poly.entity_id
_entity_poly.type
_entity_poly.pdbx_seq_one_letter_code
_entity_poly.pdbx_strand_id
1 'polypeptide(L)'
;MREENMTFSIIARDPESGAFGVAVSTAVPAGGAMVPHVRPGVGAIATQSYTNVRLGIEGLRLLELGLSPEAALTALLAEDDGAPLRQAAGIDARGRVFAYSGDQCVDWYGHRTGEHYSVQGNMLVGKETVDAMAETFEAWHGHLANRLLKALEAGQAAGGDKRGRESAALLVAPFGPEAWGTIDLRVDLHADPVAELRRIFDEMRRRYRDTVAQAEREERSGG
;
A
#
# COMPACT_ATOMS: atom_id res chain seq x y z
N MET A 1 26.79 -7.31 -7.42
CA MET A 1 25.70 -7.99 -6.68
C MET A 1 24.48 -7.11 -6.90
N ARG A 2 23.48 -7.58 -7.66
CA ARG A 2 22.29 -6.78 -7.96
C ARG A 2 21.35 -6.88 -6.74
N GLU A 3 20.99 -5.75 -6.14
CA GLU A 3 20.09 -5.71 -4.99
C GLU A 3 18.67 -6.09 -5.42
N GLU A 4 18.20 -7.23 -4.92
CA GLU A 4 16.84 -7.74 -5.14
C GLU A 4 16.01 -7.41 -3.90
N ASN A 5 14.87 -6.74 -4.04
CA ASN A 5 14.05 -6.26 -2.93
C ASN A 5 12.82 -7.17 -2.71
N MET A 6 12.94 -8.20 -1.86
CA MET A 6 11.79 -8.99 -1.38
C MET A 6 10.77 -8.04 -0.71
N THR A 7 9.49 -8.13 -1.05
CA THR A 7 8.49 -7.12 -0.65
C THR A 7 7.09 -7.72 -0.64
N PHE A 8 6.26 -7.38 0.34
CA PHE A 8 4.81 -7.59 0.30
C PHE A 8 4.07 -6.27 0.53
N SER A 9 2.98 -6.08 -0.21
CA SER A 9 2.17 -4.87 -0.12
C SER A 9 0.71 -5.14 -0.42
N ILE A 10 -0.13 -4.19 -0.02
CA ILE A 10 -1.55 -4.15 -0.31
C ILE A 10 -1.91 -2.77 -0.82
N ILE A 11 -2.71 -2.72 -1.89
CA ILE A 11 -3.42 -1.52 -2.34
C ILE A 11 -4.91 -1.71 -2.09
N ALA A 12 -5.61 -0.64 -1.73
CA ALA A 12 -7.06 -0.71 -1.61
C ALA A 12 -7.74 0.66 -1.79
N ARG A 13 -9.04 0.60 -2.07
CA ARG A 13 -9.97 1.73 -2.08
C ARG A 13 -11.07 1.46 -1.06
N ASP A 14 -11.43 2.47 -0.30
CA ASP A 14 -12.64 2.49 0.50
C ASP A 14 -13.76 3.17 -0.29
N PRO A 15 -14.83 2.43 -0.68
CA PRO A 15 -15.89 3.00 -1.50
C PRO A 15 -16.75 4.04 -0.78
N GLU A 16 -16.83 3.99 0.55
CA GLU A 16 -17.64 4.93 1.33
C GLU A 16 -16.98 6.30 1.42
N SER A 17 -15.70 6.35 1.79
CA SER A 17 -14.94 7.61 1.91
C SER A 17 -14.27 8.06 0.60
N GLY A 18 -14.15 7.17 -0.39
CA GLY A 18 -13.35 7.39 -1.59
C GLY A 18 -11.83 7.37 -1.34
N ALA A 19 -11.39 7.00 -0.13
CA ALA A 19 -9.98 6.92 0.21
C ALA A 19 -9.27 5.80 -0.54
N PHE A 20 -8.03 6.07 -0.89
CA PHE A 20 -7.09 5.10 -1.41
C PHE A 20 -5.95 4.90 -0.43
N GLY A 21 -5.37 3.72 -0.43
CA GLY A 21 -4.15 3.52 0.32
C GLY A 21 -3.30 2.37 -0.15
N VAL A 22 -2.03 2.46 0.23
CA VAL A 22 -1.02 1.45 0.02
C VAL A 22 -0.30 1.21 1.34
N ALA A 23 -0.11 -0.05 1.71
CA ALA A 23 0.80 -0.44 2.79
C ALA A 23 1.82 -1.44 2.27
N VAL A 24 3.06 -1.33 2.73
CA VAL A 24 4.19 -2.15 2.27
C VAL A 24 5.12 -2.51 3.42
N SER A 25 5.74 -3.68 3.36
CA SER A 25 6.92 -4.02 4.17
C SER A 25 7.94 -4.80 3.34
N THR A 26 9.22 -4.60 3.66
CA THR A 26 10.36 -5.18 2.96
C THR A 26 11.59 -5.26 3.88
N ALA A 27 12.50 -6.18 3.59
CA ALA A 27 13.82 -6.27 4.21
C ALA A 27 14.90 -5.45 3.47
N VAL A 28 14.52 -4.29 2.94
CA VAL A 28 15.47 -3.23 2.56
C VAL A 28 15.04 -1.89 3.15
N PRO A 29 15.96 -0.95 3.36
CA PRO A 29 15.61 0.37 3.87
C PRO A 29 14.73 1.17 2.89
N ALA A 30 13.95 2.10 3.46
CA ALA A 30 13.22 3.14 2.72
C ALA A 30 12.23 2.67 1.63
N GLY A 31 11.65 1.47 1.77
CA GLY A 31 10.65 0.95 0.81
C GLY A 31 9.44 1.88 0.62
N GLY A 32 9.08 2.64 1.66
CA GLY A 32 7.98 3.62 1.63
C GLY A 32 8.17 4.79 0.67
N ALA A 33 9.41 5.09 0.27
CA ALA A 33 9.67 6.14 -0.72
C ALA A 33 9.49 5.68 -2.17
N MET A 34 9.51 4.36 -2.42
CA MET A 34 9.54 3.82 -3.79
C MET A 34 8.25 3.09 -4.17
N VAL A 35 7.72 2.28 -3.26
CA VAL A 35 6.63 1.34 -3.57
C VAL A 35 5.26 2.02 -3.61
N PRO A 36 4.82 2.80 -2.60
CA PRO A 36 3.46 3.30 -2.55
C PRO A 36 3.26 4.60 -3.34
N HIS A 37 2.22 4.64 -4.17
CA HIS A 37 1.78 5.83 -4.89
C HIS A 37 0.26 5.99 -4.72
N VAL A 38 -0.19 7.16 -4.28
CA VAL A 38 -1.62 7.46 -4.09
C VAL A 38 -1.92 8.85 -4.65
N ARG A 39 -3.03 8.99 -5.37
CA ARG A 39 -3.59 10.29 -5.76
C ARG A 39 -5.10 10.33 -5.43
N PRO A 40 -5.54 11.21 -4.50
CA PRO A 40 -6.95 11.37 -4.16
C PRO A 40 -7.83 11.55 -5.38
N GLY A 41 -8.98 10.87 -5.41
CA GLY A 41 -9.93 10.93 -6.53
C GLY A 41 -9.47 10.23 -7.83
N VAL A 42 -8.23 9.74 -7.90
CA VAL A 42 -7.67 9.09 -9.09
C VAL A 42 -7.43 7.60 -8.87
N GLY A 43 -6.58 7.25 -7.91
CA GLY A 43 -6.16 5.86 -7.74
C GLY A 43 -5.00 5.64 -6.77
N ALA A 44 -4.60 4.37 -6.64
CA ALA A 44 -3.38 3.94 -5.97
C ALA A 44 -2.63 2.91 -6.82
N ILE A 45 -1.30 2.96 -6.75
CA ILE A 45 -0.40 2.02 -7.41
C ILE A 45 0.71 1.60 -6.45
N ALA A 46 1.02 0.30 -6.42
CA ALA A 46 2.20 -0.25 -5.79
C ALA A 46 3.14 -0.82 -6.85
N THR A 47 4.44 -0.52 -6.79
CA THR A 47 5.47 -1.04 -7.69
C THR A 47 6.65 -1.60 -6.89
N GLN A 48 6.98 -2.87 -7.09
CA GLN A 48 7.93 -3.62 -6.25
C GLN A 48 8.70 -4.69 -7.04
N SER A 49 9.42 -5.57 -6.33
CA SER A 49 10.45 -6.46 -6.88
C SER A 49 11.64 -5.63 -7.36
N TYR A 50 11.98 -5.66 -8.65
CA TYR A 50 12.86 -4.64 -9.23
C TYR A 50 12.05 -3.35 -9.45
N THR A 51 11.85 -2.58 -8.38
CA THR A 51 10.97 -1.40 -8.37
C THR A 51 11.30 -0.43 -9.48
N ASN A 52 10.28 -0.08 -10.27
CA ASN A 52 10.33 1.03 -11.22
C ASN A 52 9.31 2.09 -10.79
N VAL A 53 9.82 3.18 -10.18
CA VAL A 53 9.00 4.28 -9.64
C VAL A 53 8.16 4.96 -10.73
N ARG A 54 8.59 4.92 -12.00
CA ARG A 54 7.83 5.48 -13.12
C ARG A 54 6.48 4.78 -13.31
N LEU A 55 6.37 3.48 -13.00
CA LEU A 55 5.10 2.76 -13.08
C LEU A 55 4.05 3.36 -12.14
N GLY A 56 4.46 3.82 -10.95
CA GLY A 56 3.59 4.52 -10.02
C GLY A 56 3.19 5.91 -10.49
N ILE A 57 4.17 6.73 -10.88
CA ILE A 57 3.96 8.14 -11.27
C ILE A 57 3.14 8.24 -12.57
N GLU A 58 3.59 7.58 -13.64
CA GLU A 58 2.92 7.62 -14.94
C GLU A 58 1.64 6.78 -14.93
N GLY A 59 1.59 5.69 -14.17
CA GLY A 59 0.37 4.90 -14.02
C GLY A 59 -0.76 5.75 -13.46
N LEU A 60 -0.51 6.51 -12.37
CA LEU A 60 -1.51 7.43 -11.82
C LEU A 60 -1.89 8.52 -12.83
N ARG A 61 -0.94 9.03 -13.62
CA ARG A 61 -1.24 10.00 -14.71
C ARG A 61 -2.18 9.40 -15.76
N LEU A 62 -1.97 8.15 -16.15
CA LEU A 62 -2.84 7.47 -17.12
C LEU A 62 -4.23 7.17 -16.53
N LEU A 63 -4.33 6.82 -15.24
CA LEU A 63 -5.61 6.68 -14.55
C LEU A 63 -6.39 8.00 -14.54
N GLU A 64 -5.70 9.12 -14.30
CA GLU A 64 -6.29 10.46 -14.31
C GLU A 64 -6.80 10.85 -15.70
N LEU A 65 -6.16 10.36 -16.77
CA LEU A 65 -6.63 10.48 -18.15
C LEU A 65 -7.77 9.51 -18.50
N GLY A 66 -8.21 8.67 -17.56
CA GLY A 66 -9.38 7.80 -17.69
C GLY A 66 -9.10 6.35 -18.12
N LEU A 67 -7.82 5.96 -18.27
CA LEU A 67 -7.48 4.56 -18.56
C LEU A 67 -7.81 3.67 -17.35
N SER A 68 -8.10 2.38 -17.61
CA SER A 68 -8.18 1.39 -16.53
C SER A 68 -6.78 1.09 -15.98
N PRO A 69 -6.66 0.60 -14.73
CA PRO A 69 -5.39 0.11 -14.19
C PRO A 69 -4.72 -0.94 -15.07
N GLU A 70 -5.51 -1.84 -15.65
CA GLU A 70 -5.02 -2.84 -16.61
C GLU A 70 -4.42 -2.19 -17.85
N ALA A 71 -5.14 -1.28 -18.51
CA ALA A 71 -4.65 -0.62 -19.72
C ALA A 71 -3.42 0.25 -19.43
N ALA A 72 -3.45 1.00 -18.32
CA ALA A 72 -2.35 1.88 -17.91
C ALA A 72 -1.08 1.09 -17.60
N LEU A 73 -1.14 0.07 -16.74
CA LEU A 73 0.03 -0.70 -16.35
C LEU A 73 0.51 -1.61 -17.48
N THR A 74 -0.38 -2.18 -18.29
CA THR A 74 0.02 -2.98 -19.47
C THR A 74 0.78 -2.14 -20.49
N ALA A 75 0.32 -0.92 -20.78
CA ALA A 75 1.01 -0.03 -21.70
C ALA A 75 2.42 0.35 -21.19
N LEU A 76 2.54 0.67 -19.90
CA LEU A 76 3.83 1.02 -19.29
C LEU A 76 4.80 -0.17 -19.21
N LEU A 77 4.28 -1.38 -18.92
CA LEU A 77 5.09 -2.60 -18.87
C LEU A 77 5.54 -3.04 -20.26
N ALA A 78 4.76 -2.78 -21.31
CA ALA A 78 5.17 -3.08 -22.69
C ALA A 78 6.38 -2.27 -23.16
N GLU A 79 6.64 -1.12 -22.54
CA GLU A 79 7.81 -0.25 -22.80
C GLU A 79 8.97 -0.49 -21.80
N ASP A 80 8.81 -1.39 -20.83
CA ASP A 80 9.81 -1.70 -19.81
C ASP A 80 10.48 -3.03 -20.14
N ASP A 81 11.70 -3.01 -20.69
CA ASP A 81 12.50 -4.22 -20.95
C ASP A 81 12.71 -5.09 -19.69
N GLY A 82 12.58 -4.49 -18.50
CA GLY A 82 12.63 -5.19 -17.22
C GLY A 82 11.27 -5.70 -16.72
N ALA A 83 10.18 -5.62 -17.50
CA ALA A 83 8.84 -6.07 -17.13
C ALA A 83 8.81 -7.48 -16.49
N PRO A 84 9.52 -8.50 -17.01
CA PRO A 84 9.61 -9.82 -16.38
C PRO A 84 10.09 -9.81 -14.91
N LEU A 85 10.83 -8.79 -14.48
CA LEU A 85 11.34 -8.62 -13.12
C LEU A 85 10.45 -7.72 -12.24
N ARG A 86 9.41 -7.09 -12.80
CA ARG A 86 8.54 -6.14 -12.09
C ARG A 86 7.39 -6.87 -11.42
N GLN A 87 6.93 -6.30 -10.31
CA GLN A 87 5.63 -6.59 -9.75
C GLN A 87 4.90 -5.28 -9.51
N ALA A 88 3.67 -5.16 -9.99
CA ALA A 88 2.90 -3.93 -9.89
C ALA A 88 1.41 -4.22 -9.68
N ALA A 89 0.73 -3.38 -8.92
CA ALA A 89 -0.71 -3.42 -8.77
C ALA A 89 -1.28 -2.01 -8.83
N GLY A 90 -2.48 -1.85 -9.39
CA GLY A 90 -3.18 -0.58 -9.50
C GLY A 90 -4.68 -0.70 -9.23
N ILE A 91 -5.25 0.34 -8.63
CA ILE A 91 -6.68 0.51 -8.39
C ILE A 91 -7.10 1.94 -8.75
N ASP A 92 -8.25 2.10 -9.40
CA ASP A 92 -8.77 3.42 -9.79
C ASP A 92 -10.01 3.86 -8.98
N ALA A 93 -10.49 5.08 -9.25
CA ALA A 93 -11.69 5.66 -8.63
C ALA A 93 -12.99 4.91 -8.88
N ARG A 94 -13.02 4.04 -9.90
CA ARG A 94 -14.16 3.16 -10.18
C ARG A 94 -14.03 1.82 -9.44
N GLY A 95 -12.94 1.62 -8.71
CA GLY A 95 -12.67 0.40 -7.97
C GLY A 95 -12.20 -0.76 -8.84
N ARG A 96 -11.84 -0.51 -10.11
CA ARG A 96 -11.23 -1.53 -10.98
C ARG A 96 -9.84 -1.83 -10.45
N VAL A 97 -9.45 -3.10 -10.41
CA VAL A 97 -8.16 -3.55 -9.87
C VAL A 97 -7.41 -4.31 -10.96
N PHE A 98 -6.10 -4.09 -11.04
CA PHE A 98 -5.20 -4.89 -11.85
C PHE A 98 -3.93 -5.19 -11.06
N ALA A 99 -3.38 -6.39 -11.22
CA ALA A 99 -2.12 -6.80 -10.65
C ALA A 99 -1.32 -7.60 -11.67
N TYR A 100 -0.01 -7.40 -11.66
CA TYR A 100 0.96 -8.03 -12.55
C TYR A 100 2.14 -8.53 -11.71
N SER A 101 2.61 -9.73 -12.02
CA SER A 101 3.84 -10.28 -11.48
C SER A 101 4.61 -10.90 -12.64
N GLY A 102 5.75 -10.30 -12.96
CA GLY A 102 6.62 -10.81 -14.03
C GLY A 102 7.16 -12.20 -13.67
N ASP A 103 7.36 -13.02 -14.68
CA ASP A 103 7.72 -14.43 -14.56
C ASP A 103 9.16 -14.67 -14.05
N GLN A 104 9.96 -13.60 -13.94
CA GLN A 104 11.31 -13.60 -13.37
C GLN A 104 11.35 -12.98 -11.97
N CYS A 105 10.20 -12.70 -11.34
CA CYS A 105 10.19 -12.42 -9.91
C CYS A 105 10.72 -13.64 -9.13
N VAL A 106 11.39 -13.39 -8.00
CA VAL A 106 11.99 -14.49 -7.22
C VAL A 106 10.93 -15.20 -6.40
N ASP A 107 10.98 -16.53 -6.39
CA ASP A 107 10.03 -17.35 -5.65
C ASP A 107 10.14 -17.18 -4.12
N TRP A 108 9.04 -17.29 -3.36
CA TRP A 108 7.68 -17.38 -3.86
C TRP A 108 7.18 -15.98 -4.21
N TYR A 109 6.50 -15.82 -5.35
CA TYR A 109 5.84 -14.57 -5.71
C TYR A 109 4.42 -14.82 -6.20
N GLY A 110 3.60 -13.79 -6.08
CA GLY A 110 2.22 -13.83 -6.56
C GLY A 110 1.41 -12.65 -6.06
N HIS A 111 0.14 -12.66 -6.43
CA HIS A 111 -0.83 -11.67 -6.01
C HIS A 111 -2.22 -12.29 -5.89
N ARG A 112 -3.09 -11.63 -5.14
CA ARG A 112 -4.52 -11.90 -5.02
C ARG A 112 -5.27 -10.59 -5.14
N THR A 113 -6.24 -10.54 -6.06
CA THR A 113 -7.15 -9.42 -6.23
C THR A 113 -8.51 -9.76 -5.61
N GLY A 114 -9.21 -8.74 -5.12
CA GLY A 114 -10.58 -8.84 -4.66
C GLY A 114 -11.33 -7.53 -4.90
N GLU A 115 -12.53 -7.43 -4.32
CA GLU A 115 -13.32 -6.21 -4.47
C GLU A 115 -12.62 -5.02 -3.80
N HIS A 116 -12.22 -4.05 -4.62
CA HIS A 116 -11.53 -2.83 -4.20
C HIS A 116 -10.16 -3.02 -3.52
N TYR A 117 -9.46 -4.13 -3.75
CA TYR A 117 -8.09 -4.30 -3.26
C TYR A 117 -7.25 -5.28 -4.11
N SER A 118 -5.93 -5.18 -3.96
CA SER A 118 -4.96 -6.20 -4.37
C SER A 118 -3.89 -6.36 -3.31
N VAL A 119 -3.52 -7.60 -3.04
CA VAL A 119 -2.36 -7.98 -2.24
C VAL A 119 -1.34 -8.64 -3.16
N GLN A 120 -0.07 -8.30 -3.00
CA GLN A 120 1.01 -8.84 -3.81
C GLN A 120 2.28 -8.99 -2.99
N GLY A 121 3.10 -9.97 -3.34
CA GLY A 121 4.44 -10.08 -2.81
C GLY A 121 5.37 -10.89 -3.68
N ASN A 122 6.67 -10.68 -3.48
CA ASN A 122 7.73 -11.41 -4.15
C ASN A 122 8.79 -11.83 -3.13
N MET A 123 9.44 -12.94 -3.44
CA MET A 123 10.45 -13.58 -2.60
C MET A 123 9.96 -13.80 -1.15
N LEU A 124 8.68 -14.15 -1.04
CA LEU A 124 8.02 -14.45 0.22
C LEU A 124 8.34 -15.87 0.67
N VAL A 125 8.15 -16.13 1.97
CA VAL A 125 8.27 -17.47 2.56
C VAL A 125 7.33 -18.46 1.86
N GLY A 126 6.11 -18.02 1.54
CA GLY A 126 5.12 -18.81 0.81
C GLY A 126 3.88 -18.00 0.45
N LYS A 127 2.91 -18.68 -0.18
CA LYS A 127 1.62 -18.10 -0.60
C LYS A 127 0.79 -17.62 0.58
N GLU A 128 0.98 -18.25 1.73
CA GLU A 128 0.29 -18.01 2.99
C GLU A 128 0.39 -16.54 3.43
N THR A 129 1.50 -15.85 3.10
CA THR A 129 1.64 -14.41 3.32
C THR A 129 0.58 -13.61 2.59
N VAL A 130 0.38 -13.85 1.29
CA VAL A 130 -0.62 -13.14 0.47
C VAL A 130 -2.04 -13.52 0.88
N ASP A 131 -2.26 -14.80 1.19
CA ASP A 131 -3.57 -15.28 1.64
C ASP A 131 -3.99 -14.65 2.97
N ALA A 132 -3.11 -14.67 3.97
CA ALA A 132 -3.39 -14.12 5.29
C ALA A 132 -3.68 -12.61 5.23
N MET A 133 -2.93 -11.86 4.40
CA MET A 133 -3.19 -10.44 4.16
C MET A 133 -4.57 -10.18 3.57
N ALA A 134 -4.93 -10.93 2.51
CA ALA A 134 -6.19 -10.75 1.81
C ALA A 134 -7.39 -11.14 2.69
N GLU A 135 -7.33 -12.30 3.35
CA GLU A 135 -8.37 -12.76 4.27
C GLU A 135 -8.56 -11.78 5.44
N THR A 136 -7.46 -11.25 5.99
CA THR A 136 -7.53 -10.24 7.04
C THR A 136 -8.15 -8.94 6.54
N PHE A 137 -7.79 -8.48 5.34
CA PHE A 137 -8.37 -7.26 4.77
C PHE A 137 -9.89 -7.37 4.53
N GLU A 138 -10.35 -8.56 4.12
CA GLU A 138 -11.76 -8.89 3.91
C GLU A 138 -12.53 -8.99 5.24
N ALA A 139 -11.93 -9.56 6.29
CA ALA A 139 -12.58 -9.74 7.59
C ALA A 139 -12.68 -8.44 8.42
N TRP A 140 -11.79 -7.47 8.20
CA TRP A 140 -11.71 -6.25 8.99
C TRP A 140 -12.46 -5.07 8.37
N HIS A 141 -13.20 -4.35 9.22
CA HIS A 141 -14.03 -3.21 8.85
C HIS A 141 -13.53 -1.91 9.49
N GLY A 142 -14.08 -0.78 9.05
CA GLY A 142 -13.73 0.57 9.53
C GLY A 142 -12.68 1.27 8.68
N HIS A 143 -12.02 2.26 9.26
CA HIS A 143 -11.13 3.17 8.51
C HIS A 143 -10.04 2.43 7.72
N LEU A 144 -9.88 2.78 6.44
CA LEU A 144 -8.99 2.11 5.47
C LEU A 144 -7.57 1.90 6.00
N ALA A 145 -6.98 2.94 6.58
CA ALA A 145 -5.63 2.88 7.18
C ALA A 145 -5.45 1.75 8.20
N ASN A 146 -6.46 1.48 9.04
CA ASN A 146 -6.38 0.40 10.02
C ASN A 146 -6.52 -0.97 9.35
N ARG A 147 -7.36 -1.10 8.33
CA ARG A 147 -7.54 -2.35 7.56
C ARG A 147 -6.27 -2.72 6.81
N LEU A 148 -5.63 -1.76 6.14
CA LEU A 148 -4.34 -1.94 5.46
C LEU A 148 -3.24 -2.38 6.43
N LEU A 149 -3.16 -1.74 7.59
CA LEU A 149 -2.16 -2.08 8.61
C LEU A 149 -2.43 -3.46 9.24
N LYS A 150 -3.70 -3.83 9.45
CA LYS A 150 -4.09 -5.18 9.89
C LYS A 150 -3.68 -6.25 8.88
N ALA A 151 -3.89 -6.00 7.59
CA ALA A 151 -3.41 -6.89 6.54
C ALA A 151 -1.89 -7.04 6.60
N LEU A 152 -1.14 -5.93 6.72
CA LEU A 152 0.32 -5.96 6.79
C LEU A 152 0.84 -6.75 8.01
N GLU A 153 0.19 -6.60 9.17
CA GLU A 153 0.46 -7.41 10.38
C GLU A 153 0.27 -8.91 10.12
N ALA A 154 -0.82 -9.29 9.46
CA ALA A 154 -1.10 -10.68 9.12
C ALA A 154 -0.07 -11.27 8.13
N GLY A 155 0.32 -10.50 7.12
CA GLY A 155 1.38 -10.90 6.19
C GLY A 155 2.72 -11.13 6.88
N GLN A 156 3.10 -10.23 7.80
CA GLN A 156 4.32 -10.39 8.60
C GLN A 156 4.25 -11.63 9.51
N ALA A 157 3.09 -11.91 10.12
CA ALA A 157 2.88 -13.06 11.01
C ALA A 157 2.88 -14.40 10.24
N ALA A 158 2.43 -14.41 8.99
CA ALA A 158 2.45 -15.58 8.10
C ALA A 158 3.83 -15.90 7.52
N GLY A 159 4.86 -15.11 7.84
CA GLY A 159 6.25 -15.33 7.46
C GLY A 159 6.85 -14.17 6.66
N GLY A 160 6.04 -13.49 5.85
CA GLY A 160 6.46 -12.30 5.12
C GLY A 160 7.60 -12.57 4.14
N ASP A 161 8.59 -11.69 4.19
CA ASP A 161 9.81 -11.67 3.38
C ASP A 161 10.86 -12.68 3.93
N LYS A 162 11.43 -13.52 3.06
CA LYS A 162 12.38 -14.59 3.44
C LYS A 162 13.66 -14.09 4.12
N ARG A 163 14.06 -12.83 3.93
CA ARG A 163 15.24 -12.22 4.59
C ARG A 163 14.93 -11.72 5.99
N GLY A 164 13.65 -11.53 6.32
CA GLY A 164 13.22 -10.84 7.53
C GLY A 164 12.49 -9.54 7.21
N ARG A 165 12.83 -8.45 7.91
CA ARG A 165 12.10 -7.19 7.85
C ARG A 165 13.01 -6.03 8.25
N GLU A 166 12.95 -4.92 7.51
CA GLU A 166 13.73 -3.72 7.79
C GLU A 166 12.90 -2.44 7.67
N SER A 167 11.99 -2.33 6.71
CA SER A 167 11.13 -1.16 6.56
C SER A 167 9.65 -1.50 6.36
N ALA A 168 8.81 -0.51 6.67
CA ALA A 168 7.37 -0.57 6.44
C ALA A 168 6.81 0.83 6.24
N ALA A 169 5.75 0.96 5.45
CA ALA A 169 5.08 2.23 5.23
C ALA A 169 3.58 2.08 5.03
N LEU A 170 2.85 3.16 5.32
CA LEU A 170 1.41 3.31 5.14
C LEU A 170 1.14 4.68 4.52
N LEU A 171 0.64 4.67 3.29
CA LEU A 171 0.19 5.86 2.57
C LEU A 171 -1.31 5.78 2.35
N VAL A 172 -2.10 6.73 2.87
CA VAL A 172 -3.56 6.78 2.68
C VAL A 172 -3.99 8.21 2.39
N ALA A 173 -4.76 8.39 1.32
CA ALA A 173 -5.34 9.68 0.98
C ALA A 173 -6.71 9.55 0.27
N PRO A 174 -7.65 10.48 0.54
CA PRO A 174 -7.52 11.51 1.57
C PRO A 174 -7.76 10.96 2.99
N PHE A 175 -7.40 11.75 4.01
CA PHE A 175 -7.62 11.47 5.43
C PHE A 175 -8.41 12.60 6.12
N GLY A 176 -9.40 12.23 6.95
CA GLY A 176 -10.22 13.14 7.75
C GLY A 176 -11.57 13.51 7.12
N PRO A 177 -12.50 14.11 7.91
CA PRO A 177 -13.91 14.37 7.52
C PRO A 177 -14.08 15.30 6.32
N GLU A 178 -13.03 15.98 5.90
CA GLU A 178 -13.08 16.94 4.79
C GLU A 178 -11.89 16.76 3.81
N ALA A 179 -11.26 15.60 3.80
CA ALA A 179 -10.19 15.27 2.87
C ALA A 179 -8.91 16.15 2.91
N TRP A 180 -8.65 16.88 3.99
CA TRP A 180 -7.51 17.82 4.13
C TRP A 180 -6.15 17.12 4.24
N GLY A 181 -6.11 15.84 4.60
CA GLY A 181 -4.89 15.17 5.02
C GLY A 181 -4.45 14.01 4.13
N THR A 182 -3.21 13.62 4.33
CA THR A 182 -2.64 12.35 3.88
C THR A 182 -1.99 11.69 5.09
N ILE A 183 -2.28 10.41 5.32
CA ILE A 183 -1.45 9.59 6.20
C ILE A 183 -0.26 9.16 5.36
N ASP A 184 0.94 9.65 5.67
CA ASP A 184 2.20 9.15 5.11
C ASP A 184 3.11 8.80 6.29
N LEU A 185 3.03 7.54 6.73
CA LEU A 185 3.83 7.02 7.82
C LEU A 185 4.88 6.07 7.27
N ARG A 186 6.12 6.26 7.70
CA ARG A 186 7.27 5.48 7.24
C ARG A 186 8.13 5.06 8.43
N VAL A 187 8.50 3.80 8.42
CA VAL A 187 9.56 3.23 9.25
C VAL A 187 10.63 2.75 8.27
N ASP A 188 11.64 3.58 8.03
CA ASP A 188 12.60 3.34 6.95
C ASP A 188 13.70 2.35 7.33
N LEU A 189 13.93 2.11 8.63
CA LEU A 189 14.84 1.08 9.15
C LEU A 189 14.49 0.72 10.61
N HIS A 190 14.06 -0.51 10.86
CA HIS A 190 13.75 -1.02 12.19
C HIS A 190 13.76 -2.57 12.20
N ALA A 191 14.10 -3.18 13.35
CA ALA A 191 14.10 -4.65 13.50
C ALA A 191 12.69 -5.27 13.50
N ASP A 192 11.68 -4.44 13.75
CA ASP A 192 10.26 -4.80 13.67
C ASP A 192 9.44 -3.64 13.10
N PRO A 193 9.56 -3.39 11.78
CA PRO A 193 9.06 -2.16 11.18
C PRO A 193 7.52 -2.13 11.12
N VAL A 194 6.85 -3.28 10.99
CA VAL A 194 5.39 -3.36 10.98
C VAL A 194 4.81 -3.05 12.36
N ALA A 195 5.39 -3.58 13.44
CA ALA A 195 4.96 -3.24 14.79
C ALA A 195 5.23 -1.77 15.13
N GLU A 196 6.37 -1.24 14.69
CA GLU A 196 6.70 0.17 14.90
C GLU A 196 5.76 1.10 14.10
N LEU A 197 5.42 0.73 12.86
CA LEU A 197 4.44 1.45 12.05
C LEU A 197 3.06 1.48 12.74
N ARG A 198 2.66 0.37 13.38
CA ARG A 198 1.45 0.32 14.23
C ARG A 198 1.53 1.26 15.42
N ARG A 199 2.65 1.25 16.16
CA ARG A 199 2.84 2.15 17.29
C ARG A 199 2.71 3.62 16.87
N ILE A 200 3.33 4.00 15.76
CA ILE A 200 3.26 5.36 15.20
C ILE A 200 1.81 5.70 14.77
N PHE A 201 1.13 4.78 14.09
CA PHE A 201 -0.26 4.99 13.67
C PHE A 201 -1.22 5.20 14.85
N ASP A 202 -1.09 4.40 15.90
CA ASP A 202 -1.94 4.53 17.09
C ASP A 202 -1.65 5.83 17.86
N GLU A 203 -0.37 6.23 17.96
CA GLU A 203 0.06 7.51 18.52
C GLU A 203 -0.54 8.69 17.72
N MET A 204 -0.43 8.63 16.39
CA MET A 204 -0.99 9.61 15.47
C MET A 204 -2.50 9.75 15.68
N ARG A 205 -3.24 8.64 15.69
CA ARG A 205 -4.70 8.64 15.92
C ARG A 205 -5.10 9.20 17.27
N ARG A 206 -4.33 8.93 18.33
CA ARG A 206 -4.59 9.49 19.66
C ARG A 206 -4.47 11.01 19.62
N ARG A 207 -3.34 11.52 19.11
CA ARG A 207 -3.09 12.97 19.04
C ARG A 207 -4.10 13.71 18.17
N TYR A 208 -4.47 13.17 17.01
CA TYR A 208 -5.51 13.79 16.17
C TYR A 208 -6.85 13.89 16.89
N ARG A 209 -7.25 12.84 17.63
CA ARG A 209 -8.50 12.87 18.40
C ARG A 209 -8.47 13.96 19.47
N ASP A 210 -7.35 14.09 20.17
CA ASP A 210 -7.17 15.11 21.21
C ASP A 210 -7.23 16.53 20.61
N THR A 211 -6.59 16.76 19.46
CA THR A 211 -6.60 18.04 18.74
C THR A 211 -8.00 18.41 18.24
N VAL A 212 -8.74 17.49 17.63
CA VAL A 212 -10.11 17.75 17.16
C VAL A 212 -11.03 18.05 18.34
N ALA A 213 -10.94 17.27 19.43
CA ALA A 213 -11.74 17.50 20.63
C ALA A 213 -11.42 18.85 21.31
N GLN A 214 -10.17 19.33 21.21
CA GLN A 214 -9.79 20.65 21.68
C GLN A 214 -10.39 21.76 20.80
N ALA A 215 -10.25 21.66 19.47
CA ALA A 215 -10.78 22.63 18.52
C ALA A 215 -12.31 22.80 18.68
N GLU A 216 -13.05 21.68 18.77
CA GLU A 216 -14.50 21.72 19.00
C GLU A 216 -14.90 22.35 20.33
N ARG A 217 -14.06 22.25 21.37
CA ARG A 217 -14.31 22.91 22.66
C ARG A 217 -14.08 24.41 22.56
N GLU A 218 -13.00 24.82 21.89
CA GLU A 218 -12.66 26.23 21.66
C GLU A 218 -13.77 26.92 20.86
N GLU A 219 -14.24 26.32 19.77
CA GLU A 219 -15.36 26.82 18.96
C GLU A 219 -16.68 26.96 19.76
N ARG A 220 -16.99 26.00 20.64
CA ARG A 220 -18.19 26.06 21.50
C ARG A 220 -18.09 27.06 22.65
N SER A 221 -16.87 27.42 23.06
CA SER A 221 -16.63 28.38 24.15
C SER A 221 -16.41 29.82 23.67
N GLY A 222 -16.23 30.01 22.36
CA GLY A 222 -16.03 31.31 21.72
C GLY A 222 -17.27 31.89 21.01
N GLY A 223 -18.43 31.22 21.09
CA GLY A 223 -19.73 31.70 20.58
C GLY A 223 -20.70 32.02 21.71
#